data_AF-A0A1E3V5X7-F1
#
_entry.id   AF-A0A1E3V5X7-F1
#
_cell.length_a   1.000
_cell.length_b   1.000
_cell.length_c   1.000
_cell.angle_alpha   90.00
_cell.angle_beta   90.00
_cell.angle_gamma   90.00
#
_symmetry.space_group_name_H-M   'P 1'
#
loop_
_entity.id
_entity.type
_entity.pdbx_description
1 polymer ?
#
loop_
_entity_poly.entity_id
_entity_poly.type
_entity_poly.pdbx_seq_one_letter_code
_entity_poly.pdbx_strand_id
1 'polypeptide(L)' 'MDAFPSHLTAELQENEIDLLRTVFGKLCTEYGIAAQGEQTEHLARFLVGELRQGVSDEDALLDAARRFHGHGA' A
#
# COMPACT_ATOMS: atom_id res chain seq x y z
N MET A 1 5.60 12.57 -9.81
CA MET A 1 4.22 12.18 -9.44
C MET A 1 4.32 11.41 -8.15
N ASP A 2 4.13 12.09 -7.02
CA ASP A 2 4.06 11.47 -5.71
C ASP A 2 2.59 11.09 -5.47
N ALA A 3 2.24 9.87 -5.86
CA ALA A 3 0.89 9.31 -5.69
C ALA A 3 0.66 8.74 -4.27
N PHE A 4 1.67 8.81 -3.39
CA PHE A 4 1.60 8.26 -2.05
C PHE A 4 1.41 9.37 -1.00
N PRO A 5 0.46 9.25 -0.05
CA PRO A 5 0.24 10.27 0.96
C PRO A 5 1.49 10.41 1.84
N SER A 6 2.20 11.53 1.71
CA SER A 6 3.50 11.74 2.37
C SER A 6 3.40 11.77 3.90
N HIS A 7 2.20 12.07 4.43
CA HIS A 7 1.90 12.00 5.86
C HIS A 7 1.95 10.56 6.42
N LEU A 8 1.64 9.55 5.59
CA LEU A 8 1.64 8.15 6.03
C LEU A 8 3.06 7.57 6.11
N THR A 9 3.97 8.12 5.31
CA THR A 9 5.38 7.70 5.24
C THR A 9 6.29 8.47 6.20
N ALA A 10 5.75 9.45 6.93
CA ALA A 10 6.54 10.31 7.82
C ALA A 10 7.19 9.54 8.99
N GLU A 11 6.65 8.37 9.35
CA GLU A 11 7.16 7.51 10.43
C GLU A 11 7.88 6.25 9.91
N LEU A 12 8.06 6.11 8.60
CA LEU A 12 8.67 4.93 7.96
C LEU A 12 10.11 5.21 7.54
N GLN A 13 10.95 4.17 7.54
CA GLN A 13 12.31 4.26 7.02
C GLN A 13 12.32 4.29 5.48
N GLU A 14 13.37 4.84 4.87
CA GLU A 14 13.49 4.94 3.40
C GLU A 14 13.32 3.59 2.69
N ASN A 15 13.82 2.49 3.27
CA ASN A 15 13.65 1.15 2.72
C ASN A 15 12.18 0.67 2.77
N GLU A 16 11.45 1.04 3.83
CA GLU A 16 10.03 0.71 3.96
C GLU A 16 9.19 1.53 2.98
N ILE A 17 9.56 2.79 2.77
CA ILE A 17 8.91 3.69 1.81
C ILE A 17 9.10 3.16 0.38
N ASP A 18 10.29 2.70 0.01
CA ASP A 18 10.57 2.14 -1.32
C ASP A 18 9.76 0.86 -1.58
N LEU A 19 9.70 -0.04 -0.58
CA LEU A 19 8.87 -1.23 -0.61
C LEU A 19 7.39 -0.87 -0.80
N LEU A 20 6.89 0.08 -0.02
CA LEU A 20 5.52 0.54 -0.07
C LEU A 20 5.14 1.09 -1.44
N ARG A 21 6.00 1.94 -2.02
CA ARG A 21 5.77 2.50 -3.36
C ARG A 21 5.73 1.41 -4.43
N THR A 22 6.58 0.40 -4.30
CA THR A 22 6.62 -0.75 -5.22
C THR A 22 5.35 -1.59 -5.13
N VAL A 23 4.97 -2.01 -3.92
CA VAL A 23 3.73 -2.77 -3.67
C VAL A 23 2.51 -1.97 -4.13
N PHE A 24 2.44 -0.70 -3.77
CA PHE A 24 1.34 0.18 -4.12
C PHE A 24 1.22 0.39 -5.64
N GLY A 25 2.33 0.57 -6.34
CA GLY A 25 2.36 0.68 -7.80
C GLY A 25 1.86 -0.60 -8.47
N LYS A 26 2.26 -1.78 -7.97
CA LYS A 26 1.76 -3.07 -8.45
C LYS A 26 0.26 -3.21 -8.23
N LEU A 27 -0.24 -2.89 -7.03
CA LEU A 27 -1.66 -2.97 -6.70
C LEU A 27 -2.51 -1.98 -7.52
N CYS A 28 -2.05 -0.74 -7.69
CA CYS A 28 -2.73 0.22 -8.57
C CYS A 28 -2.83 -0.28 -10.01
N THR A 29 -1.79 -0.96 -10.51
CA THR A 29 -1.80 -1.57 -11.85
C THR A 29 -2.72 -2.80 -11.92
N GLU A 30 -2.66 -3.67 -10.92
CA GLU A 30 -3.42 -4.94 -10.85
C GLU A 30 -4.91 -4.71 -10.68
N TYR A 31 -5.29 -3.78 -9.80
CA TYR A 31 -6.69 -3.45 -9.49
C TYR A 31 -7.25 -2.30 -10.32
N GLY A 32 -6.42 -1.66 -11.14
CA GLY A 32 -6.82 -0.46 -11.89
C GLY A 32 -7.23 0.71 -10.97
N ILE A 33 -6.71 0.75 -9.74
CA ILE A 33 -7.02 1.80 -8.78
C ILE A 33 -6.45 3.11 -9.33
N ALA A 34 -7.33 4.09 -9.54
CA ALA A 34 -6.90 5.41 -9.97
C ALA A 34 -5.94 6.01 -8.93
N ALA A 35 -4.93 6.76 -9.36
CA ALA A 35 -3.96 7.39 -8.45
C ALA A 35 -4.60 8.44 -7.51
N GLN A 36 -5.89 8.73 -7.66
CA GLN A 36 -6.67 9.62 -6.80
C GLN A 36 -8.03 9.00 -6.52
N GLY A 37 -8.37 8.86 -5.24
CA GLY A 37 -9.64 8.31 -4.80
C GLY A 37 -9.57 7.79 -3.37
N GLU A 38 -10.73 7.53 -2.79
CA GLU A 38 -10.86 6.98 -1.44
C GLU A 38 -10.18 5.60 -1.32
N GLN A 39 -10.24 4.79 -2.39
CA GLN A 39 -9.59 3.47 -2.45
C GLN A 39 -8.07 3.56 -2.33
N THR A 40 -7.47 4.56 -2.98
CA THR A 40 -6.04 4.83 -3.00
C THR A 40 -5.53 5.18 -1.60
N GLU A 41 -6.26 6.05 -0.91
CA GLU A 41 -5.95 6.44 0.47
C GLU A 41 -6.16 5.27 1.45
N HIS A 42 -7.24 4.49 1.28
CA HIS A 42 -7.48 3.30 2.09
C HIS A 42 -6.38 2.26 1.94
N LEU A 43 -5.95 1.98 0.70
CA LEU A 43 -4.90 1.02 0.40
C LEU A 43 -3.55 1.47 0.98
N ALA A 44 -3.21 2.75 0.81
CA ALA A 44 -1.99 3.32 1.37
C ALA A 44 -1.97 3.21 2.89
N ARG A 45 -3.09 3.53 3.55
CA ARG A 45 -3.22 3.48 5.00
C ARG A 45 -3.17 2.04 5.53
N PHE A 46 -3.76 1.10 4.81
CA PHE A 46 -3.70 -0.32 5.14
C PHE A 46 -2.26 -0.85 5.09
N LEU A 47 -1.55 -0.61 3.98
CA LEU A 47 -0.16 -1.07 3.81
C LEU A 47 0.79 -0.49 4.87
N VAL A 48 0.61 0.78 5.22
CA VAL A 48 1.37 1.43 6.32
C VAL A 48 1.04 0.80 7.66
N GLY A 49 -0.23 0.43 7.90
CA GLY A 49 -0.66 -0.30 9.09
C GLY A 49 0.00 -1.68 9.21
N GLU A 50 0.12 -2.42 8.10
CA GLU A 50 0.78 -3.72 8.06
C GLU A 50 2.29 -3.59 8.31
N LEU A 51 2.95 -2.61 7.71
CA LEU A 51 4.37 -2.31 7.98
C LEU A 51 4.62 -1.99 9.45
N ARG A 52 3.76 -1.17 10.07
CA ARG A 52 3.85 -0.86 11.51
C ARG A 52 3.63 -2.07 12.41
N GLN A 53 2.92 -3.09 11.94
CA GLN A 53 2.78 -4.36 12.64
C GLN A 53 4.00 -5.27 12.48
N GLY A 54 4.98 -4.88 11.67
CA GLY A 54 6.21 -5.63 11.40
C GLY A 54 6.18 -6.43 10.10
N VAL A 55 5.19 -6.22 9.22
CA VAL A 55 5.12 -6.85 7.90
C VAL A 55 5.98 -6.05 6.92
N SER A 56 7.23 -6.46 6.74
CA SER A 56 8.19 -5.81 5.83
C SER A 56 8.48 -6.61 4.55
N ASP A 57 7.65 -7.60 4.24
CA ASP A 57 7.80 -8.45 3.06
C ASP A 57 6.84 -8.01 1.94
N GLU A 58 7.37 -7.85 0.72
CA GLU A 58 6.60 -7.44 -0.46
C GLU A 58 5.41 -8.39 -0.71
N ASP A 59 5.68 -9.70 -0.74
CA ASP A 59 4.67 -10.73 -0.99
C ASP A 59 3.59 -10.76 0.10
N ALA A 60 3.98 -10.56 1.36
CA ALA A 60 3.04 -10.53 2.47
C ALA A 60 2.12 -9.31 2.40
N LEU A 61 2.66 -8.14 2.05
CA LEU A 61 1.88 -6.92 1.84
C LEU A 61 0.93 -7.05 0.63
N LEU A 62 1.40 -7.65 -0.46
CA LEU A 62 0.58 -7.93 -1.64
C LEU A 62 -0.55 -8.90 -1.31
N ASP A 63 -0.27 -10.01 -0.61
CA ASP A 63 -1.27 -10.99 -0.21
C ASP A 63 -2.30 -10.38 0.77
N ALA A 64 -1.85 -9.61 1.76
CA ALA A 64 -2.71 -8.90 2.70
C ALA A 64 -3.63 -7.89 1.96
N ALA A 65 -3.08 -7.11 1.05
CA ALA A 65 -3.85 -6.18 0.23
C ALA A 65 -4.85 -6.91 -0.69
N ARG A 66 -4.45 -8.05 -1.27
CA ARG A 66 -5.34 -8.89 -2.08
C ARG A 66 -6.48 -9.46 -1.26
N ARG A 67 -6.23 -9.87 -0.01
CA ARG A 67 -7.28 -10.30 0.94
C ARG A 67 -8.21 -9.15 1.32
N PHE A 68 -7.66 -7.96 1.52
CA PHE A 68 -8.43 -6.75 1.80
C PHE A 68 -9.36 -6.37 0.64
N HIS A 69 -8.89 -6.47 -0.62
CA HIS A 69 -9.69 -6.16 -1.81
C HIS A 69 -10.58 -7.35 -2.26
N GLY A 70 -10.19 -8.59 -1.96
CA GLY A 70 -10.85 -9.82 -2.39
C GLY A 70 -12.04 -10.26 -1.54
N HIS A 71 -12.29 -9.65 -0.38
CA HIS A 71 -13.44 -9.97 0.48
C HIS A 71 -14.77 -9.38 -0.02
N GLY A 72 -14.82 -8.82 -1.23
CA GLY A 72 -16.01 -8.21 -1.83
C GLY A 72 -16.48 -8.91 -3.11
N ALA A 73 -16.57 -10.25 -3.11
CA ALA A 73 -17.22 -11.03 -4.17
C ALA A 73 -18.46 -11.75 -3.64
#